data_AF-A0A6N2BI09-F1
#
_entry.id   AF-A0A6N2BI09-F1
#
_cell.length_a   1.000
_cell.length_b   1.000
_cell.length_c   1.000
_cell.angle_alpha   90.00
_cell.angle_beta   90.00
_cell.angle_gamma   90.00
#
_symmetry.space_group_name_H-M   'P 1'
#
loop_
_entity.id
_entity.type
_entity.pdbx_description
1 polymer ?
#
loop_
_entity_poly.entity_id
_entity_poly.type
_entity_poly.pdbx_seq_one_letter_code
_entity_poly.pdbx_strand_id
1 'polypeptide(L)'
;MVVFTNSMFCAIPPWKLSNPSKIKQHSSTAILKSPTLTSCQAKRCCDCYDMYKELVPYAKAWSWQKTIVDERKAQIERNEDLADTLIVLQHQPVYTLGTGSSEENIHFDVKNAPLELYRTERGGEVTYHGPGQLVMYPIINLRYHKMDLHWYLRSLEEVIIRVLSSSFSMEASRIDGLTGVWVGGQKLAAIGIRVSQWVTYHGLALNVTTDLAPFQQIVPCGIRDRQVGSIKGLLREHSHSNGCGTDNHQDLDDVQLIDITHKSLVKEFCEVFQVELHNKPSPLLIS
;
A
#
# COMPACT_ATOMS: atom_id res chain seq x y z
N MET A 1 30.19 -13.27 -57.51
CA MET A 1 31.22 -14.03 -58.25
C MET A 1 32.00 -13.01 -59.08
N VAL A 2 33.27 -12.74 -58.73
CA VAL A 2 34.31 -12.03 -59.55
C VAL A 2 34.04 -10.55 -59.91
N VAL A 3 34.95 -9.55 -59.86
CA VAL A 3 36.31 -9.30 -59.29
C VAL A 3 36.52 -7.74 -59.30
N PHE A 4 37.26 -7.19 -58.30
CA PHE A 4 38.14 -5.97 -58.19
C PHE A 4 38.19 -4.86 -59.30
N THR A 5 38.85 -3.68 -59.19
CA THR A 5 39.92 -3.05 -58.34
C THR A 5 39.57 -1.55 -58.11
N ASN A 6 40.19 -0.69 -57.27
CA ASN A 6 41.59 -0.38 -56.89
C ASN A 6 41.58 0.39 -55.53
N SER A 7 42.41 0.11 -54.51
CA SER A 7 43.77 0.67 -54.24
C SER A 7 43.83 2.21 -54.04
N MET A 8 44.54 2.82 -53.08
CA MET A 8 45.53 2.33 -52.08
C MET A 8 45.80 3.42 -50.99
N PHE A 9 46.07 3.02 -49.73
CA PHE A 9 47.08 3.49 -48.73
C PHE A 9 47.67 4.94 -48.77
N CYS A 10 48.19 5.60 -47.72
CA CYS A 10 48.85 5.21 -46.44
C CYS A 10 48.88 6.46 -45.48
N ALA A 11 48.65 6.37 -44.16
CA ALA A 11 49.63 6.17 -43.05
C ALA A 11 50.11 7.44 -42.28
N ILE A 12 50.80 7.19 -41.16
CA ILE A 12 51.03 8.01 -39.92
C ILE A 12 52.33 7.51 -39.23
N PRO A 13 52.90 8.04 -38.08
CA PRO A 13 52.31 8.90 -37.02
C PRO A 13 53.04 10.22 -36.56
N PRO A 14 53.82 10.37 -35.43
CA PRO A 14 53.45 11.38 -34.41
C PRO A 14 54.58 12.24 -33.76
N TRP A 15 54.22 13.24 -32.93
CA TRP A 15 55.01 13.72 -31.78
C TRP A 15 54.16 14.63 -30.85
N LYS A 16 54.71 15.16 -29.75
CA LYS A 16 54.84 14.62 -28.38
C LYS A 16 55.17 15.83 -27.45
N LEU A 17 54.46 15.95 -26.33
CA LEU A 17 54.86 16.64 -25.06
C LEU A 17 55.36 18.11 -25.08
N SER A 18 54.69 18.99 -24.33
CA SER A 18 55.20 19.51 -23.03
C SER A 18 54.27 20.58 -22.41
N ASN A 19 54.42 20.79 -21.10
CA ASN A 19 53.75 21.82 -20.27
C ASN A 19 54.88 22.45 -19.43
N PRO A 20 54.94 23.78 -19.19
CA PRO A 20 54.53 24.23 -17.84
C PRO A 20 54.01 25.69 -17.69
N SER A 21 52.96 25.82 -16.87
CA SER A 21 52.78 26.82 -15.79
C SER A 21 52.74 28.36 -16.01
N LYS A 22 51.70 28.96 -15.40
CA LYS A 22 51.68 30.22 -14.60
C LYS A 22 51.76 31.60 -15.30
N ILE A 23 50.63 32.33 -15.33
CA ILE A 23 50.28 33.42 -14.36
C ILE A 23 48.87 34.01 -14.60
N LYS A 24 48.30 34.59 -13.54
CA LYS A 24 46.93 35.10 -13.38
C LYS A 24 46.58 36.32 -14.23
N GLN A 25 45.29 36.46 -14.58
CA GLN A 25 44.56 37.73 -14.45
C GLN A 25 43.16 37.48 -13.86
N HIS A 26 42.62 38.50 -13.17
CA HIS A 26 41.34 38.45 -12.48
C HIS A 26 40.17 38.74 -13.43
N SER A 27 39.10 37.95 -13.35
CA SER A 27 37.74 38.44 -13.62
C SER A 27 36.76 37.88 -12.58
N SER A 28 36.06 38.79 -11.91
CA SER A 28 35.02 38.47 -10.94
C SER A 28 33.76 37.99 -11.67
N THR A 29 33.55 36.68 -11.72
CA THR A 29 32.33 36.07 -12.28
C THR A 29 31.33 35.80 -11.18
N ALA A 30 30.10 36.27 -11.34
CA ALA A 30 29.06 36.17 -10.32
C ALA A 30 28.74 34.71 -9.98
N ILE A 31 28.58 34.41 -8.69
CA ILE A 31 28.03 33.13 -8.22
C ILE A 31 26.53 33.15 -8.55
N LEU A 32 26.18 32.55 -9.70
CA LEU A 32 24.81 32.17 -10.02
C LEU A 32 24.34 31.15 -8.97
N LYS A 33 23.63 31.63 -7.96
CA LYS A 33 22.85 30.77 -7.06
C LYS A 33 21.82 30.05 -7.93
N SER A 34 21.99 28.74 -8.08
CA SER A 34 20.95 27.89 -8.65
C SER A 34 19.68 28.04 -7.81
N PRO A 35 18.51 28.33 -8.41
CA PRO A 35 17.28 28.28 -7.67
C PRO A 35 17.00 26.82 -7.33
N THR A 36 17.03 26.48 -6.04
CA THR A 36 16.38 25.27 -5.54
C THR A 36 14.87 25.43 -5.71
N LEU A 37 14.41 25.13 -6.93
CA LEU A 37 13.01 24.93 -7.25
C LEU A 37 12.55 23.63 -6.57
N THR A 38 12.27 23.73 -5.27
CA THR A 38 11.38 22.77 -4.61
C THR A 38 10.00 22.98 -5.22
N SER A 39 9.71 22.30 -6.32
CA SER A 39 8.37 22.34 -6.91
C SER A 39 7.42 21.69 -5.92
N CYS A 40 6.61 22.50 -5.24
CA CYS A 40 5.42 22.01 -4.55
C CYS A 40 4.47 21.47 -5.61
N GLN A 41 4.65 20.19 -5.96
CA GLN A 41 3.80 19.48 -6.89
C GLN A 41 2.41 19.43 -6.25
N ALA A 42 1.40 19.98 -6.94
CA ALA A 42 0.05 20.06 -6.39
C ALA A 42 -0.46 18.65 -6.08
N LYS A 43 -0.96 18.45 -4.86
CA LYS A 43 -1.53 17.17 -4.44
C LYS A 43 -2.74 16.84 -5.32
N ARG A 44 -2.88 15.57 -5.69
CA ARG A 44 -3.98 15.11 -6.53
C ARG A 44 -5.26 14.97 -5.70
N CYS A 45 -6.38 15.49 -6.21
CA CYS A 45 -7.68 15.32 -5.59
C CYS A 45 -8.05 13.83 -5.47
N CYS A 46 -8.54 13.41 -4.31
CA CYS A 46 -8.99 12.05 -4.07
C CYS A 46 -10.29 12.07 -3.24
N ASP A 47 -11.35 11.50 -3.80
CA ASP A 47 -12.66 11.42 -3.15
C ASP A 47 -12.64 10.33 -2.06
N CYS A 48 -12.95 10.71 -0.81
CA CYS A 48 -12.84 9.82 0.35
C CYS A 48 -14.22 9.38 0.86
N TYR A 49 -14.49 8.08 0.81
CA TYR A 49 -15.64 7.43 1.42
C TYR A 49 -15.21 6.80 2.74
N ASP A 50 -15.21 7.62 3.78
CA ASP A 50 -14.78 7.22 5.11
C ASP A 50 -15.95 6.64 5.92
N MET A 51 -15.91 5.33 6.13
CA MET A 51 -16.87 4.51 6.87
C MET A 51 -16.12 3.63 7.90
N TYR A 52 -14.97 4.07 8.41
CA TYR A 52 -14.13 3.27 9.32
C TYR A 52 -14.82 2.84 10.63
N LYS A 53 -15.95 3.46 10.97
CA LYS A 53 -16.82 3.12 12.13
C LYS A 53 -17.98 2.18 11.79
N GLU A 54 -18.16 1.81 10.53
CA GLU A 54 -19.26 0.95 10.05
C GLU A 54 -18.77 -0.46 9.71
N LEU A 55 -19.61 -1.47 10.00
CA LEU A 55 -19.40 -2.85 9.56
C LEU A 55 -20.13 -3.10 8.23
N VAL A 56 -19.40 -2.99 7.13
CA VAL A 56 -19.95 -3.09 5.77
C VAL A 56 -19.93 -4.56 5.29
N PRO A 57 -21.03 -5.13 4.77
CA PRO A 57 -21.03 -6.44 4.12
C PRO A 57 -20.07 -6.48 2.93
N TYR A 58 -19.26 -7.53 2.80
CA TYR A 58 -18.15 -7.58 1.85
C TYR A 58 -18.62 -7.40 0.39
N ALA A 59 -19.66 -8.14 -0.02
CA ALA A 59 -20.21 -8.06 -1.36
C ALA A 59 -20.64 -6.64 -1.77
N LYS A 60 -21.12 -5.82 -0.81
CA LYS A 60 -21.55 -4.44 -1.04
C LYS A 60 -20.35 -3.54 -1.38
N ALA A 61 -19.30 -3.59 -0.55
CA ALA A 61 -18.08 -2.82 -0.79
C ALA A 61 -17.30 -3.28 -2.03
N TRP A 62 -17.34 -4.57 -2.35
CA TRP A 62 -16.76 -5.11 -3.59
C TRP A 62 -17.55 -4.68 -4.83
N SER A 63 -18.88 -4.55 -4.73
CA SER A 63 -19.71 -3.95 -5.78
C SER A 63 -19.33 -2.48 -6.01
N TRP A 64 -19.27 -1.67 -4.94
CA TRP A 64 -18.85 -0.26 -5.02
C TRP A 64 -17.49 -0.09 -5.69
N GLN A 65 -16.49 -0.89 -5.30
CA GLN A 65 -15.17 -0.87 -5.94
C GLN A 65 -15.25 -1.13 -7.45
N LYS A 66 -16.04 -2.12 -7.89
CA LYS A 66 -16.18 -2.44 -9.32
C LYS A 66 -16.87 -1.32 -10.08
N THR A 67 -17.96 -0.74 -9.55
CA THR A 67 -18.62 0.43 -10.14
C THR A 67 -17.65 1.60 -10.34
N ILE A 68 -16.88 1.97 -9.31
CA ILE A 68 -15.93 3.09 -9.40
C ILE A 68 -14.79 2.76 -10.39
N VAL A 69 -14.29 1.51 -10.42
CA VAL A 69 -13.29 1.08 -11.41
C VAL A 69 -13.81 1.19 -12.85
N ASP A 70 -15.05 0.77 -13.10
CA ASP A 70 -15.66 0.84 -14.43
C ASP A 70 -15.96 2.29 -14.85
N GLU A 71 -16.40 3.16 -13.93
CA GLU A 71 -16.49 4.60 -14.16
C GLU A 71 -15.14 5.22 -14.52
N ARG A 72 -14.08 4.92 -13.75
CA ARG A 72 -12.72 5.45 -13.99
C ARG A 72 -12.13 4.94 -15.31
N LYS A 73 -12.44 3.70 -15.73
CA LYS A 73 -12.10 3.18 -17.07
C LYS A 73 -12.83 3.94 -18.18
N ALA A 74 -14.14 4.17 -18.04
CA ALA A 74 -14.90 4.93 -19.02
C ALA A 74 -14.44 6.40 -19.12
N GLN A 75 -14.00 7.00 -18.01
CA GLN A 75 -13.39 8.34 -17.95
C GLN A 75 -12.04 8.38 -18.67
N ILE A 76 -11.19 7.36 -18.48
CA ILE A 76 -9.95 7.16 -19.22
C ILE A 76 -10.20 7.11 -20.74
N GLU A 77 -11.25 6.40 -21.19
CA GLU A 77 -11.61 6.29 -22.60
C GLU A 77 -12.07 7.63 -23.20
N ARG A 78 -12.64 8.52 -22.39
CA ARG A 78 -13.00 9.91 -22.75
C ARG A 78 -11.87 10.92 -22.55
N ASN A 79 -10.69 10.47 -22.10
CA ASN A 79 -9.54 11.32 -21.75
C ASN A 79 -9.88 12.40 -20.68
N GLU A 80 -10.73 12.03 -19.72
CA GLU A 80 -11.12 12.87 -18.58
C GLU A 80 -10.20 12.61 -17.38
N ASP A 81 -9.67 13.67 -16.76
CA ASP A 81 -8.88 13.58 -15.53
C ASP A 81 -9.78 13.84 -14.31
N LEU A 82 -10.09 12.79 -13.54
CA LEU A 82 -10.89 12.87 -12.32
C LEU A 82 -10.11 12.37 -11.10
N ALA A 83 -10.57 12.83 -9.93
CA ALA A 83 -10.08 12.44 -8.63
C ALA A 83 -9.90 10.92 -8.50
N ASP A 84 -8.81 10.53 -7.83
CA ASP A 84 -8.70 9.15 -7.33
C ASP A 84 -9.79 8.90 -6.27
N THR A 85 -9.90 7.69 -5.76
CA THR A 85 -10.92 7.38 -4.75
C THR A 85 -10.35 6.50 -3.66
N LEU A 86 -10.74 6.82 -2.42
CA LEU A 86 -10.34 6.09 -1.22
C LEU A 86 -11.61 5.61 -0.52
N ILE A 87 -11.69 4.32 -0.21
CA ILE A 87 -12.71 3.78 0.68
C ILE A 87 -12.01 3.27 1.93
N VAL A 88 -12.47 3.67 3.11
CA VAL A 88 -11.97 3.17 4.40
C VAL A 88 -13.16 2.63 5.19
N LEU A 89 -13.06 1.40 5.70
CA LEU A 89 -14.18 0.71 6.37
C LEU A 89 -13.69 -0.40 7.29
N GLN A 90 -14.64 -1.02 8.00
CA GLN A 90 -14.49 -2.36 8.56
C GLN A 90 -15.49 -3.32 7.88
N HIS A 91 -15.20 -4.61 7.92
CA HIS A 91 -16.10 -5.64 7.38
C HIS A 91 -16.83 -6.41 8.46
N GLN A 92 -18.02 -6.90 8.11
CA GLN A 92 -18.61 -8.04 8.83
C GLN A 92 -17.70 -9.28 8.65
N PRO A 93 -17.69 -10.25 9.58
CA PRO A 93 -16.81 -11.42 9.52
C PRO A 93 -16.93 -12.19 8.20
N VAL A 94 -15.84 -12.26 7.44
CA VAL A 94 -15.81 -12.79 6.07
C VAL A 94 -14.45 -13.39 5.73
N TYR A 95 -14.45 -14.50 4.99
CA TYR A 95 -13.26 -15.01 4.31
C TYR A 95 -13.28 -14.58 2.84
N THR A 96 -12.12 -14.23 2.31
CA THR A 96 -11.97 -13.99 0.87
C THR A 96 -10.86 -14.86 0.30
N LEU A 97 -11.09 -15.45 -0.87
CA LEU A 97 -10.11 -16.18 -1.65
C LEU A 97 -9.62 -15.27 -2.78
N GLY A 98 -8.35 -14.88 -2.76
CA GLY A 98 -7.72 -14.23 -3.92
C GLY A 98 -7.43 -15.22 -5.05
N THR A 99 -6.88 -14.69 -6.13
CA THR A 99 -6.49 -15.42 -7.35
C THR A 99 -5.44 -16.52 -7.14
N GLY A 100 -4.63 -16.46 -6.08
CA GLY A 100 -3.69 -17.55 -5.73
C GLY A 100 -4.35 -18.72 -4.99
N SER A 101 -5.50 -18.49 -4.34
CA SER A 101 -5.99 -19.34 -3.25
C SER A 101 -6.17 -20.81 -3.60
N SER A 102 -5.38 -21.65 -2.94
CA SER A 102 -5.57 -23.10 -2.84
C SER A 102 -6.57 -23.47 -1.73
N GLU A 103 -7.36 -24.52 -1.95
CA GLU A 103 -8.24 -25.09 -0.92
C GLU A 103 -7.45 -25.83 0.18
N GLU A 104 -6.20 -26.22 -0.10
CA GLU A 104 -5.28 -26.82 0.90
C GLU A 104 -4.91 -25.85 2.04
N ASN A 105 -5.14 -24.56 1.85
CA ASN A 105 -4.91 -23.50 2.84
C ASN A 105 -6.19 -23.19 3.66
N ILE A 106 -7.20 -24.06 3.64
CA ILE A 106 -8.51 -23.86 4.26
C ILE A 106 -8.85 -25.09 5.12
N HIS A 107 -9.15 -24.88 6.40
CA HIS A 107 -9.41 -25.96 7.36
C HIS A 107 -10.91 -26.25 7.56
N PHE A 108 -11.75 -25.83 6.62
CA PHE A 108 -13.20 -26.04 6.62
C PHE A 108 -13.72 -26.35 5.20
N ASP A 109 -14.91 -26.92 5.09
CA ASP A 109 -15.55 -27.16 3.80
C ASP A 109 -15.96 -25.84 3.13
N VAL A 110 -15.34 -25.53 1.99
CA VAL A 110 -15.61 -24.35 1.16
C VAL A 110 -17.09 -24.24 0.76
N LYS A 111 -17.82 -25.36 0.64
CA LYS A 111 -19.26 -25.38 0.30
C LYS A 111 -20.17 -25.12 1.50
N ASN A 112 -19.66 -25.30 2.72
CA ASN A 112 -20.36 -25.14 3.99
C ASN A 112 -19.52 -24.28 4.95
N ALA A 113 -19.02 -23.15 4.45
CA ALA A 113 -18.11 -22.28 5.19
C ALA A 113 -18.77 -21.70 6.45
N PRO A 114 -18.03 -21.55 7.57
CA PRO A 114 -18.58 -21.07 8.84
C PRO A 114 -18.85 -19.55 8.86
N LEU A 115 -18.34 -18.81 7.86
CA LEU A 115 -18.57 -17.39 7.61
C LEU A 115 -18.84 -17.20 6.11
N GLU A 116 -19.29 -16.00 5.71
CA GLU A 116 -19.37 -15.66 4.28
C GLU A 116 -18.00 -15.87 3.59
N LEU A 117 -18.02 -16.41 2.37
CA LEU A 117 -16.83 -16.78 1.62
C LEU A 117 -16.95 -16.30 0.17
N TYR A 118 -16.03 -15.44 -0.26
CA TYR A 118 -16.02 -14.88 -1.62
C TYR A 118 -14.70 -15.16 -2.33
N ARG A 119 -14.74 -15.74 -3.54
CA ARG A 119 -13.59 -15.75 -4.45
C ARG A 119 -13.56 -14.45 -5.27
N THR A 120 -12.42 -13.76 -5.27
CA THR A 120 -12.29 -12.40 -5.81
C THR A 120 -11.02 -12.24 -6.65
N GLU A 121 -10.92 -11.12 -7.37
CA GLU A 121 -9.87 -10.88 -8.36
C GLU A 121 -8.54 -10.39 -7.76
N ARG A 122 -8.47 -10.15 -6.44
CA ARG A 122 -7.24 -9.70 -5.77
C ARG A 122 -6.09 -10.71 -5.88
N GLY A 123 -4.87 -10.22 -5.82
CA GLY A 123 -3.68 -11.05 -5.60
C GLY A 123 -3.71 -11.78 -4.25
N GLY A 124 -2.93 -12.86 -4.16
CA GLY A 124 -2.68 -13.63 -2.94
C GLY A 124 -3.69 -14.75 -2.66
N GLU A 125 -3.44 -15.42 -1.52
CA GLU A 125 -4.20 -16.56 -0.98
C GLU A 125 -5.49 -16.15 -0.26
N VAL A 126 -6.07 -17.08 0.49
CA VAL A 126 -7.14 -16.84 1.46
C VAL A 126 -6.74 -15.84 2.56
N THR A 127 -7.68 -15.02 3.02
CA THR A 127 -7.56 -14.16 4.21
C THR A 127 -8.91 -13.97 4.89
N TYR A 128 -8.88 -13.52 6.14
CA TYR A 128 -10.05 -13.08 6.91
C TYR A 128 -10.13 -11.55 6.99
N HIS A 129 -11.35 -11.02 7.01
CA HIS A 129 -11.69 -9.65 7.42
C HIS A 129 -12.84 -9.66 8.43
N GLY A 130 -12.86 -8.70 9.35
CA GLY A 130 -13.90 -8.59 10.36
C GLY A 130 -13.78 -7.34 11.24
N PRO A 131 -14.61 -7.23 12.29
CA PRO A 131 -14.55 -6.14 13.25
C PRO A 131 -13.17 -5.97 13.88
N GLY A 132 -12.76 -4.73 14.13
CA GLY A 132 -11.43 -4.38 14.64
C GLY A 132 -10.31 -4.39 13.60
N GLN A 133 -10.58 -4.79 12.35
CA GLN A 133 -9.64 -4.70 11.22
C GLN A 133 -9.97 -3.49 10.34
N LEU A 134 -9.05 -2.54 10.24
CA LEU A 134 -9.21 -1.41 9.32
C LEU A 134 -8.83 -1.83 7.90
N VAL A 135 -9.78 -1.71 6.98
CA VAL A 135 -9.60 -2.04 5.57
C VAL A 135 -9.64 -0.76 4.75
N MET A 136 -8.68 -0.62 3.85
CA MET A 136 -8.55 0.53 2.96
C MET A 136 -8.42 0.06 1.52
N TYR A 137 -9.27 0.62 0.65
CA TYR A 137 -9.31 0.35 -0.78
C TYR A 137 -9.01 1.61 -1.59
N PRO A 138 -7.74 1.86 -1.94
CA PRO A 138 -7.37 2.92 -2.85
C PRO A 138 -7.66 2.51 -4.30
N ILE A 139 -8.55 3.25 -4.94
CA ILE A 139 -8.93 3.15 -6.34
C ILE A 139 -8.26 4.32 -7.07
N ILE A 140 -7.01 4.09 -7.46
CA ILE A 140 -6.08 5.09 -7.99
C ILE A 140 -5.84 4.82 -9.47
N ASN A 141 -5.82 5.86 -10.29
CA ASN A 141 -5.34 5.77 -11.67
C ASN A 141 -3.82 5.97 -11.72
N LEU A 142 -3.08 4.86 -11.80
CA LEU A 142 -1.60 4.82 -11.78
C LEU A 142 -0.94 5.59 -12.93
N ARG A 143 -1.68 5.99 -13.97
CA ARG A 143 -1.17 6.85 -15.05
C ARG A 143 -0.81 8.26 -14.57
N TYR A 144 -1.46 8.74 -13.51
CA TYR A 144 -1.20 10.03 -12.88
C TYR A 144 -0.25 9.94 -11.67
N HIS A 145 0.19 8.72 -11.33
CA HIS A 145 1.14 8.45 -10.25
C HIS A 145 2.41 7.82 -10.84
N LYS A 146 2.50 6.50 -10.80
CA LYS A 146 3.54 5.70 -11.43
C LYS A 146 2.94 4.38 -11.90
N MET A 147 3.10 4.06 -13.19
CA MET A 147 2.60 2.83 -13.82
C MET A 147 3.48 1.61 -13.45
N ASP A 148 3.56 1.32 -12.15
CA ASP A 148 4.42 0.29 -11.56
C ASP A 148 3.68 -0.39 -10.40
N LEU A 149 3.33 -1.66 -10.61
CA LEU A 149 2.60 -2.50 -9.66
C LEU A 149 3.40 -2.80 -8.40
N HIS A 150 4.72 -2.95 -8.52
CA HIS A 150 5.60 -3.22 -7.38
C HIS A 150 5.74 -1.96 -6.53
N TRP A 151 5.94 -0.79 -7.16
CA TRP A 151 5.90 0.49 -6.45
C TRP A 151 4.57 0.67 -5.71
N TYR A 152 3.43 0.49 -6.38
CA TYR A 152 2.12 0.69 -5.76
C TYR A 152 1.94 -0.20 -4.52
N LEU A 153 2.27 -1.50 -4.62
CA LEU A 153 2.22 -2.44 -3.50
C LEU A 153 3.19 -2.04 -2.37
N ARG A 154 4.44 -1.68 -2.69
CA ARG A 154 5.42 -1.24 -1.69
C ARG A 154 5.02 0.09 -1.03
N SER A 155 4.32 0.98 -1.74
CA SER A 155 3.73 2.19 -1.17
C SER A 155 2.62 1.89 -0.17
N LEU A 156 1.75 0.90 -0.42
CA LEU A 156 0.75 0.45 0.56
C LEU A 156 1.42 -0.14 1.83
N GLU A 157 2.50 -0.90 1.68
CA GLU A 157 3.31 -1.34 2.83
C GLU A 157 3.92 -0.15 3.57
N GLU A 158 4.37 0.89 2.86
CA GLU A 158 5.00 2.08 3.45
C GLU A 158 4.01 2.88 4.30
N VAL A 159 2.77 3.04 3.84
CA VAL A 159 1.69 3.66 4.62
C VAL A 159 1.57 2.96 5.98
N ILE A 160 1.49 1.63 5.99
CA ILE A 160 1.35 0.85 7.24
C ILE A 160 2.58 0.95 8.12
N ILE A 161 3.80 0.85 7.56
CA ILE A 161 5.04 0.97 8.32
C ILE A 161 5.12 2.35 9.00
N ARG A 162 4.76 3.42 8.28
CA ARG A 162 4.73 4.79 8.82
C ARG A 162 3.65 4.97 9.89
N VAL A 163 2.49 4.34 9.77
CA VAL A 163 1.46 4.31 10.83
C VAL A 163 2.00 3.66 12.11
N LEU A 164 2.53 2.44 11.98
CA LEU A 164 3.03 1.63 13.11
C LEU A 164 4.19 2.33 13.83
N SER A 165 5.11 2.93 13.07
CA SER A 165 6.22 3.71 13.62
C SER A 165 5.73 5.00 14.30
N SER A 166 4.95 5.83 13.60
CA SER A 166 4.61 7.19 14.09
C SER A 166 3.58 7.23 15.22
N SER A 167 2.74 6.21 15.33
CA SER A 167 1.58 6.21 16.25
C SER A 167 1.72 5.22 17.40
N PHE A 168 2.55 4.19 17.24
CA PHE A 168 2.71 3.10 18.21
C PHE A 168 4.17 2.77 18.53
N SER A 169 5.15 3.48 17.94
CA SER A 169 6.58 3.23 18.08
C SER A 169 7.01 1.80 17.74
N MET A 170 6.25 1.11 16.87
CA MET A 170 6.52 -0.27 16.49
C MET A 170 7.48 -0.35 15.31
N GLU A 171 8.53 -1.16 15.44
CA GLU A 171 9.47 -1.46 14.35
C GLU A 171 8.83 -2.42 13.32
N ALA A 172 8.13 -1.83 12.36
CA ALA A 172 7.48 -2.52 11.27
C ALA A 172 8.41 -2.73 10.06
N SER A 173 8.32 -3.91 9.45
CA SER A 173 9.20 -4.31 8.35
C SER A 173 8.46 -5.05 7.24
N ARG A 174 9.11 -5.09 6.08
CA ARG A 174 8.78 -5.96 4.94
C ARG A 174 9.64 -7.21 5.04
N ILE A 175 9.11 -8.34 4.59
CA ILE A 175 9.88 -9.58 4.53
C ILE A 175 9.86 -10.07 3.08
N ASP A 176 11.05 -10.39 2.56
CA ASP A 176 11.17 -10.74 1.14
C ASP A 176 10.39 -12.01 0.80
N GLY A 177 9.76 -12.02 -0.39
CA GLY A 177 8.78 -13.02 -0.79
C GLY A 177 7.43 -13.00 -0.04
N LEU A 178 7.28 -12.28 1.08
CA LEU A 178 6.12 -12.36 1.98
C LEU A 178 5.35 -11.03 2.08
N THR A 179 4.58 -10.70 1.04
CA THR A 179 3.74 -9.49 0.91
C THR A 179 2.95 -9.14 2.17
N GLY A 180 3.04 -7.89 2.60
CA GLY A 180 2.39 -7.37 3.81
C GLY A 180 3.40 -6.80 4.80
N VAL A 181 2.92 -6.38 5.96
CA VAL A 181 3.74 -5.71 6.99
C VAL A 181 3.77 -6.51 8.28
N TRP A 182 4.97 -6.60 8.85
CA TRP A 182 5.34 -7.51 9.91
C TRP A 182 6.02 -6.78 11.07
N VAL A 183 5.69 -7.15 12.31
CA VAL A 183 6.33 -6.67 13.55
C VAL A 183 6.57 -7.88 14.44
N GLY A 184 7.78 -8.04 15.01
CA GLY A 184 8.09 -9.17 15.90
C GLY A 184 7.91 -10.57 15.27
N GLY A 185 7.95 -10.67 13.94
CA GLY A 185 7.64 -11.90 13.19
C GLY A 185 6.14 -12.17 12.97
N GLN A 186 5.24 -11.42 13.61
CA GLN A 186 3.79 -11.49 13.40
C GLN A 186 3.35 -10.63 12.22
N LYS A 187 2.39 -11.10 11.42
CA LYS A 187 1.80 -10.33 10.31
C LYS A 187 0.70 -9.41 10.82
N LEU A 188 0.90 -8.09 10.71
CA LEU A 188 -0.10 -7.10 11.15
C LEU A 188 -0.98 -6.59 10.02
N ALA A 189 -0.46 -6.56 8.78
CA ALA A 189 -1.24 -6.15 7.62
C ALA A 189 -1.12 -7.13 6.44
N ALA A 190 -2.28 -7.45 5.85
CA ALA A 190 -2.38 -8.11 4.56
C ALA A 190 -2.56 -7.06 3.46
N ILE A 191 -1.93 -7.30 2.30
CA ILE A 191 -2.09 -6.47 1.12
C ILE A 191 -2.41 -7.39 -0.06
N GLY A 192 -3.50 -7.10 -0.73
CA GLY A 192 -4.01 -7.86 -1.87
C GLY A 192 -4.69 -6.88 -2.81
N ILE A 193 -4.08 -6.66 -3.97
CA ILE A 193 -4.49 -5.65 -4.96
C ILE A 193 -4.93 -6.32 -6.26
N ARG A 194 -5.71 -5.59 -7.05
CA ARG A 194 -5.94 -5.88 -8.47
C ARG A 194 -5.86 -4.57 -9.26
N VAL A 195 -5.48 -4.65 -10.53
CA VAL A 195 -5.34 -3.48 -11.40
C VAL A 195 -5.95 -3.79 -12.77
N SER A 196 -6.81 -2.91 -13.27
CA SER A 196 -7.46 -3.01 -14.57
C SER A 196 -7.27 -1.71 -15.34
N GLN A 197 -6.70 -1.76 -16.54
CA GLN A 197 -6.34 -0.57 -17.35
C GLN A 197 -5.53 0.52 -16.60
N TRP A 198 -4.75 0.14 -15.58
CA TRP A 198 -4.02 1.03 -14.64
C TRP A 198 -4.86 1.71 -13.55
N VAL A 199 -6.14 1.35 -13.40
CA VAL A 199 -6.96 1.66 -12.22
C VAL A 199 -6.81 0.54 -11.18
N THR A 200 -6.44 0.88 -9.94
CA THR A 200 -6.30 -0.08 -8.83
C THR A 200 -7.64 -0.37 -8.16
N TYR A 201 -7.75 -1.51 -7.49
CA TYR A 201 -8.79 -1.80 -6.48
C TYR A 201 -8.37 -2.97 -5.58
N HIS A 202 -9.21 -3.31 -4.61
CA HIS A 202 -8.79 -3.89 -3.33
C HIS A 202 -7.70 -3.00 -2.70
N GLY A 203 -6.78 -3.53 -1.91
CA GLY A 203 -5.84 -2.68 -1.15
C GLY A 203 -5.22 -3.39 0.04
N LEU A 204 -5.39 -2.80 1.22
CA LEU A 204 -4.77 -3.25 2.46
C LEU A 204 -5.81 -3.53 3.55
N ALA A 205 -5.43 -4.38 4.50
CA ALA A 205 -6.19 -4.68 5.71
C ALA A 205 -5.23 -4.78 6.89
N LEU A 206 -5.41 -3.90 7.89
CA LEU A 206 -4.58 -3.76 9.08
C LEU A 206 -5.33 -4.27 10.32
N ASN A 207 -4.74 -5.23 11.02
CA ASN A 207 -5.29 -5.77 12.25
C ASN A 207 -5.03 -4.81 13.41
N VAL A 208 -6.07 -4.11 13.89
CA VAL A 208 -5.93 -3.15 15.00
C VAL A 208 -6.32 -3.81 16.31
N THR A 209 -7.60 -4.13 16.45
CA THR A 209 -8.22 -4.78 17.61
C THR A 209 -8.89 -6.11 17.21
N THR A 210 -8.64 -6.54 15.97
CA THR A 210 -9.22 -7.71 15.31
C THR A 210 -9.16 -8.98 16.14
N ASP A 211 -10.28 -9.70 16.24
CA ASP A 211 -10.27 -11.09 16.69
C ASP A 211 -9.51 -11.95 15.67
N LEU A 212 -8.46 -12.61 16.14
CA LEU A 212 -7.57 -13.43 15.33
C LEU A 212 -7.97 -14.91 15.30
N ALA A 213 -8.98 -15.35 16.08
CA ALA A 213 -9.43 -16.74 16.07
C ALA A 213 -9.84 -17.26 14.67
N PRO A 214 -10.52 -16.48 13.80
CA PRO A 214 -10.81 -16.91 12.42
C PRO A 214 -9.57 -17.18 11.56
N PHE A 215 -8.42 -16.56 11.85
CA PHE A 215 -7.18 -16.88 11.12
C PHE A 215 -6.66 -18.30 11.41
N GLN A 216 -7.11 -18.98 12.47
CA GLN A 216 -6.73 -20.38 12.76
C GLN A 216 -7.39 -21.39 11.80
N GLN A 217 -8.48 -21.00 11.15
CA GLN A 217 -9.24 -21.81 10.21
C GLN A 217 -8.67 -21.78 8.77
N ILE A 218 -7.58 -21.04 8.56
CA ILE A 218 -6.93 -20.85 7.26
C ILE A 218 -5.41 -20.82 7.41
N VAL A 219 -4.68 -21.02 6.31
CA VAL A 219 -3.23 -20.76 6.22
C VAL A 219 -3.03 -19.48 5.41
N PRO A 220 -3.01 -18.30 6.05
CA PRO A 220 -2.93 -17.03 5.33
C PRO A 220 -1.62 -16.92 4.56
N CYS A 221 -1.71 -16.58 3.27
CA CYS A 221 -0.57 -16.54 2.34
C CYS A 221 0.20 -17.87 2.18
N GLY A 222 -0.35 -19.02 2.59
CA GLY A 222 0.31 -20.33 2.50
C GLY A 222 1.49 -20.52 3.47
N ILE A 223 1.69 -19.58 4.41
CA ILE A 223 2.81 -19.59 5.34
C ILE A 223 2.38 -20.26 6.65
N ARG A 224 2.78 -21.53 6.85
CA ARG A 224 2.40 -22.30 8.04
C ARG A 224 3.17 -21.89 9.30
N ASP A 225 4.42 -21.44 9.16
CA ASP A 225 5.33 -21.19 10.28
C ASP A 225 5.31 -19.74 10.81
N ARG A 226 4.27 -18.96 10.50
CA ARG A 226 4.19 -17.54 10.93
C ARG A 226 2.81 -17.16 11.42
N GLN A 227 2.80 -16.38 12.50
CA GLN A 227 1.59 -15.93 13.16
C GLN A 227 1.03 -14.66 12.52
N VAL A 228 -0.28 -14.49 12.63
CA VAL A 228 -0.96 -13.21 12.41
C VAL A 228 -1.06 -12.51 13.76
N GLY A 229 -0.83 -11.19 13.77
CA GLY A 229 -0.89 -10.36 14.96
C GLY A 229 -1.82 -9.16 14.79
N SER A 230 -1.97 -8.37 15.84
CA SER A 230 -2.73 -7.10 15.84
C SER A 230 -2.01 -6.05 16.69
N ILE A 231 -2.31 -4.77 16.45
CA ILE A 231 -1.73 -3.66 17.22
C ILE A 231 -2.05 -3.83 18.72
N LYS A 232 -3.30 -4.15 19.07
CA LYS A 232 -3.72 -4.41 20.46
C LYS A 232 -2.96 -5.57 21.09
N GLY A 233 -2.74 -6.66 20.34
CA GLY A 233 -1.97 -7.81 20.81
C GLY A 233 -0.54 -7.42 21.18
N LEU A 234 0.17 -6.77 20.26
CA LEU A 234 1.55 -6.35 20.49
C LEU A 234 1.69 -5.31 21.61
N LEU A 235 0.78 -4.33 21.72
CA LEU A 235 0.83 -3.35 22.81
C LEU A 235 0.72 -4.02 24.20
N ARG A 236 -0.10 -5.07 24.32
CA ARG A 236 -0.22 -5.87 25.54
C ARG A 236 1.05 -6.67 25.83
N GLU A 237 1.64 -7.32 24.82
CA GLU A 237 2.93 -8.04 24.97
C GLU A 237 4.04 -7.12 25.50
N HIS A 238 4.19 -5.91 24.94
CA HIS A 238 5.19 -4.93 25.38
C HIS A 238 4.92 -4.36 26.79
N SER A 239 3.64 -4.25 27.18
CA SER A 239 3.26 -3.81 28.54
C SER A 239 3.63 -4.86 29.59
N HIS A 240 3.53 -6.16 29.25
CA HIS A 240 3.93 -7.24 30.14
C HIS A 240 5.45 -7.44 30.23
N SER A 241 6.22 -7.13 29.18
CA SER A 241 7.69 -7.26 29.21
C SER A 241 8.40 -6.17 30.03
N ASN A 242 7.78 -5.00 30.20
CA ASN A 242 8.40 -3.81 30.80
C ASN A 242 8.09 -3.64 32.30
N GLY A 243 7.86 -4.74 33.02
CA GLY A 243 7.30 -4.74 34.38
C GLY A 243 8.13 -3.99 35.45
N CYS A 244 7.82 -2.72 35.66
CA CYS A 244 7.96 -2.03 36.94
C CYS A 244 6.56 -1.49 37.33
N GLY A 245 5.98 -2.03 38.40
CA GLY A 245 4.55 -1.89 38.66
C GLY A 245 4.13 -0.48 39.12
N THR A 246 3.18 0.10 38.39
CA THR A 246 2.08 0.87 38.99
C THR A 246 0.80 0.61 38.19
N ASP A 247 -0.26 0.17 38.88
CA ASP A 247 -1.57 -0.10 38.26
C ASP A 247 -2.28 1.22 37.91
N ASN A 248 -1.91 1.81 36.77
CA ASN A 248 -2.59 2.98 36.17
C ASN A 248 -2.38 3.09 34.66
N HIS A 249 -2.03 2.00 33.97
CA HIS A 249 -2.10 1.98 32.51
C HIS A 249 -3.56 1.95 32.07
N GLN A 250 -3.99 3.03 31.41
CA GLN A 250 -5.21 3.02 30.60
C GLN A 250 -5.02 2.00 29.49
N ASP A 251 -5.61 0.80 29.65
CA ASP A 251 -5.78 -0.16 28.55
C ASP A 251 -6.62 0.59 27.51
N LEU A 252 -5.99 1.00 26.40
CA LEU A 252 -6.63 1.85 25.40
C LEU A 252 -7.86 1.12 24.87
N ASP A 253 -9.03 1.74 25.01
CA ASP A 253 -10.28 1.16 24.55
C ASP A 253 -10.22 0.91 23.04
N ASP A 254 -10.92 -0.13 22.57
CA ASP A 254 -10.84 -0.56 21.18
C ASP A 254 -11.27 0.53 20.21
N VAL A 255 -12.22 1.38 20.62
CA VAL A 255 -12.64 2.57 19.88
C VAL A 255 -11.49 3.57 19.74
N GLN A 256 -10.70 3.79 20.80
CA GLN A 256 -9.58 4.72 20.77
C GLN A 256 -8.43 4.20 19.90
N LEU A 257 -8.11 2.90 19.98
CA LEU A 257 -7.11 2.28 19.11
C LEU A 257 -7.51 2.37 17.63
N ILE A 258 -8.78 2.13 17.31
CA ILE A 258 -9.33 2.29 15.96
C ILE A 258 -9.26 3.75 15.50
N ASP A 259 -9.70 4.72 16.32
CA ASP A 259 -9.68 6.15 15.98
C ASP A 259 -8.26 6.68 15.74
N ILE A 260 -7.29 6.30 16.58
CA ILE A 260 -5.87 6.68 16.43
C ILE A 260 -5.28 6.06 15.17
N THR A 261 -5.48 4.75 14.98
CA THR A 261 -4.94 4.04 13.81
C THR A 261 -5.53 4.58 12.52
N HIS A 262 -6.84 4.82 12.48
CA HIS A 262 -7.54 5.38 11.34
C HIS A 262 -7.00 6.76 10.94
N LYS A 263 -6.93 7.69 11.90
CA LYS A 263 -6.41 9.04 11.68
C LYS A 263 -4.97 9.02 11.12
N SER A 264 -4.15 8.11 11.64
CA SER A 264 -2.78 7.91 11.15
C SER A 264 -2.76 7.31 9.74
N LEU A 265 -3.55 6.28 9.48
CA LEU A 265 -3.65 5.58 8.19
C LEU A 265 -4.05 6.52 7.06
N VAL A 266 -5.04 7.37 7.30
CA VAL A 266 -5.47 8.42 6.36
C VAL A 266 -4.34 9.44 6.12
N LYS A 267 -3.70 9.94 7.19
CA LYS A 267 -2.59 10.90 7.07
C LYS A 267 -1.41 10.34 6.27
N GLU A 268 -0.92 9.16 6.62
CA GLU A 268 0.23 8.55 5.94
C GLU A 268 -0.11 8.13 4.51
N PHE A 269 -1.36 7.76 4.20
CA PHE A 269 -1.83 7.56 2.83
C PHE A 269 -1.72 8.84 2.00
N CYS A 270 -2.21 9.97 2.50
CA CYS A 270 -2.09 11.28 1.82
C CYS A 270 -0.65 11.69 1.55
N GLU A 271 0.27 11.38 2.48
CA GLU A 271 1.69 11.71 2.36
C GLU A 271 2.49 10.73 1.48
N VAL A 272 2.10 9.46 1.40
CA VAL A 272 2.76 8.49 0.50
C VAL A 272 2.28 8.66 -0.94
N PHE A 273 0.99 8.90 -1.16
CA PHE A 273 0.41 9.04 -2.50
C PHE A 273 0.29 10.49 -2.99
N GLN A 274 0.68 11.48 -2.18
CA GLN A 274 0.62 12.90 -2.51
C GLN A 274 -0.78 13.34 -2.97
N VAL A 275 -1.81 12.91 -2.22
CA VAL A 275 -3.22 13.21 -2.47
C VAL A 275 -3.81 14.15 -1.41
N GLU A 276 -4.83 14.89 -1.81
CA GLU A 276 -5.70 15.69 -0.94
C GLU A 276 -7.08 15.05 -0.91
N LEU A 277 -7.63 14.81 0.29
CA LEU A 277 -8.87 14.06 0.45
C LEU A 277 -10.09 14.98 0.53
N HIS A 278 -11.10 14.66 -0.27
CA HIS A 278 -12.40 15.31 -0.27
C HIS A 278 -13.44 14.32 0.22
N ASN A 279 -13.83 14.43 1.49
CA ASN A 279 -14.82 13.55 2.10
C ASN A 279 -16.16 13.61 1.36
N LYS A 280 -16.69 12.44 1.03
CA LYS A 280 -18.01 12.24 0.43
C LYS A 280 -18.95 11.58 1.44
N PRO A 281 -20.28 11.78 1.32
CA PRO A 281 -21.22 10.89 1.97
C PRO A 281 -21.00 9.45 1.50
N SER A 282 -21.33 8.48 2.35
CA SER A 282 -21.24 7.04 2.04
C SER A 282 -21.84 6.69 0.66
N PRO A 283 -21.30 5.72 -0.10
CA PRO A 283 -21.78 5.37 -1.46
C PRO A 283 -23.24 4.87 -1.56
N LEU A 284 -23.98 4.90 -0.45
CA LEU A 284 -25.41 4.57 -0.31
C LEU A 284 -26.36 5.35 -1.22
N LEU A 285 -25.88 6.38 -1.92
CA LEU A 285 -26.67 7.20 -2.85
C LEU A 285 -26.46 6.83 -4.33
N ILE A 286 -25.67 5.80 -4.64
CA ILE A 286 -25.55 5.23 -5.99
C ILE A 286 -26.35 3.92 -6.02
N SER A 287 -27.68 4.06 -6.15
CA SER A 287 -28.66 2.98 -6.29
C SER A 287 -29.72 3.33 -7.33
#